data_AF-A0A0H1R106-F1
#
_entry.id   AF-A0A0H1R106-F1
#
_cell.length_a   1.000
_cell.length_b   1.000
_cell.length_c   1.000
_cell.angle_alpha   90.00
_cell.angle_beta   90.00
_cell.angle_gamma   90.00
#
_symmetry.space_group_name_H-M   'P 1'
#
loop_
_entity.id
_entity.type
_entity.pdbx_description
1 polymer ?
#
loop_
_entity_poly.entity_id
_entity_poly.type
_entity_poly.pdbx_seq_one_letter_code
_entity_poly.pdbx_strand_id
1 'polypeptide(L)'
;MAAGSQHERDVWVAVVNDTGSLLREETYPDLGRGRALEVASASDGGCIVAGTTDSHPLWVMRLDGEGNVIWTRTFEEGPEFIGVMLHHVYSVREKPDGSVELLYKVGRALKGEEAGGSVTVDRTLARDGSDVSVTEFYMPCPVVRASGGGYACASLESSEGDGYTMGNHLGSPIHVMKCDDRGEIVRVSTGTEAEVDIVTDIVQTPDGGFAILGGSTKT
;
A
#
# COMPACT_ATOMS: atom_id res chain seq x y z
N MET A 1 27.05 0.94 24.51
CA MET A 1 25.83 1.34 25.24
C MET A 1 25.03 2.22 24.31
N ALA A 2 23.94 1.71 23.73
CA ALA A 2 23.04 2.54 22.95
C ALA A 2 22.22 3.38 23.93
N ALA A 3 22.30 4.71 23.79
CA ALA A 3 21.41 5.60 24.52
C ALA A 3 19.97 5.26 24.09
N GLY A 4 19.14 4.83 25.04
CA GLY A 4 17.71 4.70 24.79
C GLY A 4 17.18 6.07 24.39
N SER A 5 16.80 6.22 23.13
CA SER A 5 16.31 7.49 22.61
C SER A 5 14.86 7.67 23.05
N GLN A 6 14.53 8.86 23.56
CA GLN A 6 13.16 9.32 23.86
C GLN A 6 12.24 9.42 22.62
N HIS A 7 12.67 8.84 21.50
CA HIS A 7 12.14 8.92 20.13
C HIS A 7 11.54 7.60 19.64
N GLU A 8 11.25 6.63 20.52
CA GLU A 8 10.87 5.25 20.17
C GLU A 8 9.70 5.09 19.19
N ARG A 9 8.96 6.15 18.86
CA ARG A 9 7.80 6.10 17.95
C ARG A 9 7.74 7.24 16.94
N ASP A 10 8.81 8.02 16.82
CA ASP A 10 8.93 9.04 15.79
C ASP A 10 9.29 8.37 14.46
N VAL A 11 8.98 9.01 13.34
CA VAL A 11 9.39 8.50 12.02
C VAL A 11 10.88 8.75 11.85
N TRP A 12 11.66 7.68 11.71
CA TRP A 12 13.09 7.75 11.44
C TRP A 12 13.38 7.36 10.00
N VAL A 13 14.20 8.15 9.31
CA VAL A 13 14.61 7.90 7.92
C VAL A 13 16.12 7.94 7.86
N ALA A 14 16.72 6.87 7.33
CA ALA A 14 18.14 6.85 6.99
C ALA A 14 18.34 6.61 5.50
N VAL A 15 19.35 7.27 4.95
CA VAL A 15 19.83 7.04 3.59
C VAL A 15 21.23 6.44 3.69
N VAL A 16 21.42 5.32 3.00
CA VAL A 16 22.70 4.60 2.92
C VAL A 16 23.14 4.51 1.46
N ASN A 17 24.45 4.44 1.22
CA ASN A 17 24.94 4.14 -0.12
C ASN A 17 24.88 2.64 -0.44
N ASP A 18 25.22 2.27 -1.68
CA ASP A 18 25.24 0.90 -2.18
C ASP A 18 26.24 -0.03 -1.45
N THR A 19 27.23 0.53 -0.74
CA THR A 19 28.14 -0.22 0.13
C THR A 19 27.60 -0.42 1.55
N GLY A 20 26.43 0.14 1.88
CA GLY A 20 25.83 0.09 3.21
C GLY A 20 26.35 1.15 4.19
N SER A 21 27.08 2.16 3.72
CA SER A 21 27.55 3.26 4.56
C SER A 21 26.43 4.29 4.78
N LEU A 22 26.23 4.72 6.02
CA LEU A 22 25.28 5.79 6.38
C LEU A 22 25.70 7.12 5.74
N LEU A 23 24.78 7.73 4.97
CA LEU A 23 24.95 9.05 4.39
C LEU A 23 24.26 10.12 5.23
N ARG A 24 23.04 9.84 5.71
CA ARG A 24 22.25 10.71 6.60
C ARG A 24 21.21 9.91 7.37
N GLU A 25 20.83 10.41 8.54
CA GLU A 25 19.67 9.93 9.30
C GLU A 25 18.97 11.11 9.97
N GLU A 26 17.65 11.12 9.97
CA GLU A 26 16.84 12.16 10.60
C GLU A 26 15.59 11.55 11.24
N THR A 27 15.09 12.21 12.27
CA THR A 27 13.85 11.84 12.97
C THR A 27 12.81 12.95 12.81
N TYR A 28 11.59 12.57 12.43
CA TYR A 28 10.47 13.47 12.13
C TYR A 28 9.37 13.30 13.20
N PRO A 29 9.45 14.04 14.32
CA PRO A 29 8.53 13.90 15.46
C PRO A 29 7.13 14.48 15.18
N ASP A 30 7.01 15.43 14.25
CA ASP A 30 5.75 16.17 13.99
C ASP A 30 4.61 15.29 13.46
N LEU A 31 4.92 14.10 12.94
CA LEU A 31 3.92 13.11 12.53
C LEU A 31 3.27 12.40 13.72
N GLY A 32 3.89 12.47 14.90
CA GLY A 32 3.48 11.78 16.10
C GLY A 32 3.81 10.29 16.08
N ARG A 33 3.17 9.56 16.99
CA ARG A 33 3.45 8.14 17.25
C ARG A 33 2.89 7.28 16.12
N GLY A 34 3.76 6.66 15.34
CA GLY A 34 3.34 5.90 14.16
C GLY A 34 4.34 4.88 13.63
N ARG A 35 4.00 4.31 12.46
CA ARG A 35 4.80 3.36 11.70
C ARG A 35 5.01 3.89 10.30
N ALA A 36 6.26 3.96 9.84
CA ALA A 36 6.56 4.03 8.42
C ALA A 36 6.37 2.62 7.81
N LEU A 37 5.69 2.55 6.68
CA LEU A 37 5.31 1.29 6.05
C LEU A 37 5.93 1.12 4.67
N GLU A 38 6.09 2.21 3.92
CA GLU A 38 6.56 2.19 2.53
C GLU A 38 7.46 3.39 2.26
N VAL A 39 8.48 3.21 1.40
CA VAL A 39 9.37 4.28 0.97
C VAL A 39 9.70 4.17 -0.52
N ALA A 40 9.75 5.30 -1.21
CA ALA A 40 10.16 5.41 -2.60
C ALA A 40 11.21 6.50 -2.78
N SER A 41 12.20 6.27 -3.66
CA SER A 41 13.14 7.31 -4.06
C SER A 41 12.44 8.43 -4.85
N ALA A 42 12.86 9.66 -4.64
CA ALA A 42 12.46 10.81 -5.45
C ALA A 42 13.58 11.19 -6.43
N SER A 43 13.19 11.81 -7.54
CA SER A 43 14.04 12.23 -8.66
C SER A 43 15.04 13.35 -8.30
N ASP A 44 14.80 14.07 -7.21
CA ASP A 44 15.69 15.09 -6.65
C ASP A 44 16.70 14.52 -5.62
N GLY A 45 16.79 13.19 -5.52
CA GLY A 45 17.64 12.50 -4.55
C GLY A 45 17.02 12.36 -3.17
N GLY A 46 15.80 12.88 -2.98
CA GLY A 46 15.00 12.70 -1.78
C GLY A 46 14.23 11.39 -1.75
N CYS A 47 13.16 11.36 -0.95
CA CYS A 47 12.28 10.20 -0.86
C CYS A 47 10.85 10.58 -0.48
N ILE A 48 9.95 9.63 -0.72
CA ILE A 48 8.56 9.68 -0.30
C ILE A 48 8.35 8.55 0.69
N VAL A 49 7.79 8.88 1.85
CA VAL A 49 7.53 7.91 2.92
C VAL A 49 6.03 7.90 3.19
N ALA A 50 5.44 6.71 3.29
CA ALA A 50 4.06 6.55 3.71
C ALA A 50 3.96 5.69 4.97
N GLY A 51 2.94 5.95 5.78
CA GLY A 51 2.75 5.24 7.02
C GLY A 51 1.42 5.50 7.68
N THR A 52 1.31 5.06 8.92
CA THR A 52 0.11 5.22 9.76
C THR A 52 0.50 5.75 11.13
N THR A 53 -0.39 6.49 11.80
CA THR A 53 -0.23 6.90 13.20
C THR A 53 -1.49 6.58 13.99
N ASP A 54 -1.42 6.73 15.32
CA ASP A 54 -2.59 6.57 16.21
C ASP A 54 -3.75 7.54 15.84
N SER A 55 -3.44 8.66 15.16
CA SER A 55 -4.41 9.70 14.79
C SER A 55 -4.72 9.77 13.30
N HIS A 56 -3.83 9.27 12.45
CA HIS A 56 -3.97 9.36 10.99
C HIS A 56 -3.88 7.96 10.38
N PRO A 57 -4.98 7.44 9.81
CA PRO A 57 -4.98 6.13 9.15
C PRO A 57 -3.86 6.02 8.12
N LEU A 58 -3.68 7.06 7.31
CA LEU A 58 -2.57 7.19 6.36
C LEU A 58 -1.96 8.58 6.46
N TRP A 59 -0.63 8.64 6.45
CA TRP A 59 0.13 9.85 6.19
C TRP A 59 1.16 9.59 5.09
N VAL A 60 1.52 10.63 4.36
CA VAL A 60 2.56 10.62 3.34
C VAL A 60 3.42 11.87 3.48
N MET A 61 4.72 11.71 3.41
CA MET A 61 5.70 12.78 3.54
C MET A 61 6.67 12.73 2.37
N ARG A 62 6.96 13.89 1.77
CA ARG A 62 8.01 14.02 0.76
C ARG A 62 9.18 14.81 1.34
N LEU A 63 10.36 14.21 1.22
CA LEU A 63 11.63 14.76 1.67
C LEU A 63 12.48 15.11 0.45
N ASP A 64 13.26 16.19 0.53
CA ASP A 64 14.30 16.47 -0.46
C ASP A 64 15.56 15.60 -0.22
N GLY A 65 16.57 15.76 -1.09
CA GLY A 65 17.84 15.05 -0.99
C GLY A 65 18.64 15.35 0.29
N GLU A 66 18.42 16.51 0.91
CA GLU A 66 19.05 16.90 2.17
C GLU A 66 18.28 16.40 3.40
N GLY A 67 16.99 16.09 3.23
CA GLY A 67 16.09 15.59 4.26
C GLY A 67 15.12 16.57 4.83
N ASN A 68 14.99 17.72 4.19
CA ASN A 68 13.99 18.69 4.56
C ASN A 68 12.62 18.21 4.08
N VAL A 69 11.61 18.42 4.92
CA VAL A 69 10.21 18.15 4.56
C VAL A 69 9.77 19.17 3.52
N ILE A 70 9.42 18.69 2.32
CA ILE A 70 8.82 19.52 1.27
C ILE A 70 7.33 19.68 1.56
N TRP A 71 6.66 18.57 1.87
CA TRP A 71 5.28 18.57 2.32
C TRP A 71 4.96 17.29 3.10
N THR A 72 3.92 17.38 3.91
CA THR A 72 3.29 16.28 4.61
C THR A 72 1.79 16.32 4.36
N ARG A 73 1.20 15.16 4.08
CA ARG A 73 -0.24 14.96 3.97
C ARG A 73 -0.68 13.91 4.98
N THR A 74 -1.73 14.21 5.71
CA THR A 74 -2.49 13.22 6.47
C THR A 74 -3.84 13.03 5.78
N PHE A 75 -4.33 11.80 5.79
CA PHE A 75 -5.61 11.43 5.20
C PHE A 75 -6.54 11.01 6.32
N GLU A 76 -7.30 11.97 6.80
CA GLU A 76 -8.42 11.75 7.71
C GLU A 76 -9.68 11.48 6.87
N GLU A 77 -10.53 10.60 7.38
CA GLU A 77 -11.83 10.34 6.77
C GLU A 77 -12.91 11.16 7.48
N GLY A 78 -14.04 11.34 6.81
CA GLY A 78 -15.13 12.19 7.29
C GLY A 78 -15.79 11.70 8.59
N PRO A 79 -16.53 12.60 9.27
CA PRO A 79 -17.18 12.33 10.56
C PRO A 79 -18.26 11.24 10.52
N GLU A 80 -18.64 10.77 9.34
CA GLU A 80 -19.55 9.64 9.11
C GLU A 80 -18.96 8.28 9.49
N PHE A 81 -17.63 8.16 9.54
CA PHE A 81 -16.95 6.93 9.91
C PHE A 81 -16.68 6.85 11.42
N ILE A 82 -17.06 5.72 12.02
CA ILE A 82 -16.80 5.42 13.44
C ILE A 82 -15.48 4.66 13.65
N GLY A 83 -14.87 4.20 12.57
CA GLY A 83 -13.59 3.52 12.59
C GLY A 83 -12.97 3.47 11.20
N VAL A 84 -11.69 3.80 11.13
CA VAL A 84 -10.90 3.73 9.90
C VAL A 84 -9.57 3.06 10.22
N MET A 85 -9.20 2.10 9.40
CA MET A 85 -7.98 1.33 9.60
C MET A 85 -7.27 1.13 8.28
N LEU A 86 -6.02 1.56 8.20
CA LEU A 86 -5.16 1.21 7.08
C LEU A 86 -4.82 -0.28 7.18
N HIS A 87 -5.16 -1.05 6.16
CA HIS A 87 -4.81 -2.46 6.08
C HIS A 87 -3.43 -2.65 5.44
N HIS A 88 -3.15 -1.93 4.35
CA HIS A 88 -1.93 -2.11 3.57
C HIS A 88 -1.62 -0.86 2.75
N VAL A 89 -0.33 -0.54 2.55
CA VAL A 89 0.15 0.36 1.50
C VAL A 89 0.84 -0.51 0.44
N TYR A 90 0.19 -0.77 -0.69
CA TYR A 90 0.72 -1.65 -1.73
C TYR A 90 1.88 -1.01 -2.49
N SER A 91 1.82 0.31 -2.71
CA SER A 91 2.92 1.01 -3.36
C SER A 91 2.87 2.51 -3.11
N VAL A 92 4.06 3.10 -3.03
CA VAL A 92 4.31 4.54 -3.17
C VAL A 92 5.27 4.72 -4.34
N ARG A 93 5.03 5.68 -5.24
CA ARG A 93 6.00 5.99 -6.31
C ARG A 93 5.91 7.43 -6.78
N GLU A 94 7.04 8.04 -7.09
CA GLU A 94 7.09 9.29 -7.84
C GLU A 94 7.04 8.98 -9.34
N LYS A 95 6.16 9.65 -10.07
CA LYS A 95 6.07 9.59 -11.54
C LYS A 95 7.08 10.56 -12.16
N PRO A 96 7.45 10.39 -13.45
CA PRO A 96 8.38 11.31 -14.13
C PRO A 96 7.93 12.78 -14.16
N ASP A 97 6.62 13.02 -14.06
CA ASP A 97 6.05 14.36 -13.94
C ASP A 97 6.15 14.95 -12.51
N GLY A 98 6.73 14.23 -11.56
CA GLY A 98 6.91 14.60 -10.15
C GLY A 98 5.67 14.41 -9.28
N SER A 99 4.56 13.93 -9.83
CA SER A 99 3.39 13.55 -9.04
C SER A 99 3.62 12.21 -8.34
N VAL A 100 2.95 11.99 -7.22
CA VAL A 100 3.12 10.82 -6.37
C VAL A 100 1.90 9.93 -6.49
N GLU A 101 2.08 8.67 -6.84
CA GLU A 101 1.02 7.68 -6.83
C GLU A 101 1.10 6.83 -5.56
N LEU A 102 -0.06 6.57 -4.97
CA LEU A 102 -0.28 5.79 -3.77
C LEU A 102 -1.34 4.74 -4.09
N LEU A 103 -1.02 3.48 -3.87
CA LEU A 103 -1.99 2.38 -3.92
C LEU A 103 -2.07 1.78 -2.54
N TYR A 104 -3.23 1.82 -1.90
CA TYR A 104 -3.39 1.36 -0.52
C TYR A 104 -4.79 0.82 -0.27
N LYS A 105 -4.94 0.07 0.83
CA LYS A 105 -6.21 -0.50 1.27
C LYS A 105 -6.59 0.03 2.63
N VAL A 106 -7.82 0.54 2.73
CA VAL A 106 -8.39 1.10 3.95
C VAL A 106 -9.71 0.42 4.28
N GLY A 107 -9.91 0.11 5.56
CA GLY A 107 -11.15 -0.38 6.13
C GLY A 107 -11.92 0.80 6.73
N ARG A 108 -13.22 0.87 6.47
CA ARG A 108 -14.11 1.94 6.91
C ARG A 108 -15.38 1.35 7.50
N ALA A 109 -15.72 1.78 8.71
CA ALA A 109 -16.98 1.44 9.36
C ALA A 109 -17.86 2.70 9.44
N LEU A 110 -19.02 2.66 8.79
CA LEU A 110 -19.98 3.76 8.79
C LEU A 110 -20.84 3.73 10.05
N LYS A 111 -21.23 4.92 10.52
CA LYS A 111 -22.15 5.06 11.65
C LYS A 111 -23.51 4.44 11.31
N GLY A 112 -23.88 3.40 12.04
CA GLY A 112 -25.19 2.73 11.89
C GLY A 112 -25.19 1.54 10.93
N GLU A 113 -24.05 1.16 10.37
CA GLU A 113 -23.91 -0.09 9.63
C GLU A 113 -23.41 -1.22 10.53
N GLU A 114 -23.91 -2.44 10.29
CA GLU A 114 -23.55 -3.63 11.09
C GLU A 114 -22.14 -4.15 10.77
N ALA A 115 -21.62 -3.88 9.57
CA ALA A 115 -20.30 -4.32 9.13
C ALA A 115 -19.60 -3.21 8.34
N GLY A 116 -18.31 -3.01 8.61
CA GLY A 116 -17.46 -2.13 7.81
C GLY A 116 -17.03 -2.79 6.50
N GLY A 117 -16.72 -1.96 5.50
CA GLY A 117 -16.15 -2.38 4.22
C GLY A 117 -14.66 -2.09 4.15
N SER A 118 -13.94 -2.78 3.25
CA SER A 118 -12.58 -2.38 2.86
C SER A 118 -12.57 -1.97 1.40
N VAL A 119 -11.80 -0.94 1.09
CA VAL A 119 -11.70 -0.37 -0.25
C VAL A 119 -10.23 -0.19 -0.61
N THR A 120 -9.92 -0.45 -1.87
CA THR A 120 -8.62 -0.11 -2.44
C THR A 120 -8.70 1.29 -2.99
N VAL A 121 -7.69 2.10 -2.70
CA VAL A 121 -7.59 3.48 -3.15
C VAL A 121 -6.33 3.64 -3.98
N ASP A 122 -6.50 4.08 -5.22
CA ASP A 122 -5.44 4.64 -6.06
C ASP A 122 -5.54 6.17 -5.98
N ARG A 123 -4.51 6.80 -5.42
CA ARG A 123 -4.46 8.25 -5.22
C ARG A 123 -3.22 8.81 -5.88
N THR A 124 -3.40 9.88 -6.64
CA THR A 124 -2.30 10.69 -7.18
C THR A 124 -2.26 12.05 -6.50
N LEU A 125 -1.10 12.41 -5.95
CA LEU A 125 -0.80 13.73 -5.42
C LEU A 125 0.08 14.51 -6.38
N ALA A 126 -0.13 15.82 -6.50
CA ALA A 126 0.74 16.71 -7.25
C ALA A 126 2.10 16.88 -6.53
N ARG A 127 3.03 17.59 -7.19
CA ARG A 127 4.36 17.89 -6.63
C ARG A 127 4.30 18.64 -5.30
N ASP A 128 3.27 19.44 -5.09
CA ASP A 128 3.01 20.20 -3.85
C ASP A 128 2.23 19.39 -2.81
N GLY A 129 1.93 18.12 -3.10
CA GLY A 129 1.20 17.22 -2.24
C GLY A 129 -0.32 17.36 -2.34
N SER A 130 -0.88 18.25 -3.15
CA SER A 130 -2.34 18.38 -3.35
C SER A 130 -2.93 17.18 -4.10
N ASP A 131 -4.21 16.86 -3.87
CA ASP A 131 -4.85 15.73 -4.58
C ASP A 131 -5.10 16.07 -6.05
N VAL A 132 -4.65 15.18 -6.95
CA VAL A 132 -4.91 15.25 -8.40
C VAL A 132 -6.04 14.31 -8.78
N SER A 133 -6.01 13.07 -8.26
CA SER A 133 -7.05 12.08 -8.49
C SER A 133 -7.14 11.10 -7.34
N VAL A 134 -8.35 10.61 -7.10
CA VAL A 134 -8.63 9.54 -6.14
C VAL A 134 -9.61 8.58 -6.81
N THR A 135 -9.22 7.33 -6.94
CA THR A 135 -10.05 6.26 -7.48
C THR A 135 -10.20 5.20 -6.40
N GLU A 136 -11.44 4.87 -6.07
CA GLU A 136 -11.77 3.86 -5.09
C GLU A 136 -12.45 2.68 -5.77
N PHE A 137 -12.03 1.47 -5.43
CA PHE A 137 -12.58 0.26 -6.00
C PHE A 137 -12.51 -0.91 -5.03
N TYR A 138 -13.47 -1.82 -5.14
CA TYR A 138 -13.59 -2.95 -4.24
C TYR A 138 -12.77 -4.13 -4.77
N MET A 139 -11.63 -4.37 -4.14
CA MET A 139 -10.81 -5.55 -4.41
C MET A 139 -10.51 -6.24 -3.09
N PRO A 140 -10.97 -7.49 -2.89
CA PRO A 140 -10.71 -8.20 -1.65
C PRO A 140 -9.22 -8.54 -1.52
N CYS A 141 -8.47 -8.59 -2.64
CA CYS A 141 -7.13 -9.18 -2.73
C CYS A 141 -5.98 -8.18 -2.88
N PRO A 142 -4.70 -8.61 -2.67
CA PRO A 142 -3.55 -7.78 -2.96
C PRO A 142 -3.58 -7.34 -4.41
N VAL A 143 -3.15 -6.11 -4.67
CA VAL A 143 -3.27 -5.48 -5.97
C VAL A 143 -1.99 -4.76 -6.33
N VAL A 144 -1.67 -4.75 -7.61
CA VAL A 144 -0.55 -4.01 -8.18
C VAL A 144 -1.00 -3.26 -9.42
N ARG A 145 -0.41 -2.10 -9.67
CA ARG A 145 -0.60 -1.41 -10.96
C ARG A 145 0.03 -2.24 -12.08
N ALA A 146 -0.74 -2.49 -13.14
CA ALA A 146 -0.24 -3.23 -14.29
C ALA A 146 0.46 -2.31 -15.29
N SER A 147 1.53 -2.80 -15.93
CA SER A 147 2.33 -2.03 -16.91
C SER A 147 1.56 -1.63 -18.17
N GLY A 148 0.47 -2.34 -18.49
CA GLY A 148 -0.43 -2.06 -19.61
C GLY A 148 -1.60 -1.13 -19.28
N GLY A 149 -1.62 -0.51 -18.09
CA GLY A 149 -2.78 0.19 -17.55
C GLY A 149 -3.65 -0.73 -16.69
N GLY A 150 -4.52 -0.13 -15.88
CA GLY A 150 -5.32 -0.83 -14.89
C GLY A 150 -4.50 -1.48 -13.78
N TYR A 151 -5.03 -2.59 -13.25
CA TYR A 151 -4.46 -3.29 -12.11
C TYR A 151 -4.39 -4.80 -12.36
N ALA A 152 -3.63 -5.48 -11.52
CA ALA A 152 -3.70 -6.93 -11.38
C ALA A 152 -3.83 -7.31 -9.92
N CYS A 153 -4.57 -8.39 -9.65
CA CYS A 153 -4.64 -9.00 -8.33
C CYS A 153 -4.46 -10.51 -8.43
N ALA A 154 -4.12 -11.11 -7.30
CA ALA A 154 -4.10 -12.57 -7.15
C ALA A 154 -5.02 -12.99 -6.01
N SER A 155 -5.82 -14.02 -6.23
CA SER A 155 -6.85 -14.47 -5.29
C SER A 155 -7.02 -15.98 -5.31
N LEU A 156 -7.67 -16.50 -4.28
CA LEU A 156 -8.16 -17.88 -4.21
C LEU A 156 -9.65 -17.91 -4.55
N GLU A 157 -10.10 -19.00 -5.15
CA GLU A 157 -11.53 -19.29 -5.27
C GLU A 157 -12.14 -19.45 -3.87
N SER A 158 -13.34 -18.90 -3.65
CA SER A 158 -14.03 -18.95 -2.37
C SER A 158 -14.62 -20.33 -2.09
N SER A 159 -14.53 -20.81 -0.85
CA SER A 159 -15.23 -22.03 -0.40
C SER A 159 -16.72 -21.80 -0.12
N GLU A 160 -17.12 -20.55 0.12
CA GLU A 160 -18.45 -20.16 0.59
C GLU A 160 -19.39 -19.71 -0.55
N GLY A 161 -19.00 -19.91 -1.81
CA GLY A 161 -19.83 -19.60 -2.99
C GLY A 161 -19.02 -19.14 -4.21
N ASP A 162 -19.74 -18.68 -5.25
CA ASP A 162 -19.12 -18.13 -6.47
C ASP A 162 -18.42 -16.80 -6.15
N GLY A 163 -17.10 -16.80 -5.98
CA GLY A 163 -16.36 -15.58 -5.68
C GLY A 163 -14.86 -15.79 -5.44
N TYR A 164 -14.16 -14.67 -5.20
CA TYR A 164 -12.71 -14.64 -4.99
C TYR A 164 -12.37 -14.05 -3.61
N THR A 165 -11.39 -14.64 -2.93
CA THR A 165 -10.94 -14.28 -1.58
C THR A 165 -9.41 -14.21 -1.50
N MET A 166 -8.87 -13.53 -0.49
CA MET A 166 -7.43 -13.60 -0.19
C MET A 166 -7.02 -14.89 0.48
N GLY A 167 -7.93 -15.52 1.20
CA GLY A 167 -7.64 -16.69 2.01
C GLY A 167 -8.75 -17.72 1.91
N ASN A 168 -8.37 -18.99 1.79
CA ASN A 168 -9.26 -20.14 1.79
C ASN A 168 -8.53 -21.32 2.44
N HIS A 169 -9.14 -21.93 3.45
CA HIS A 169 -8.57 -23.05 4.22
C HIS A 169 -8.61 -24.41 3.49
N LEU A 170 -8.96 -24.42 2.21
CA LEU A 170 -9.18 -25.64 1.41
C LEU A 170 -8.11 -25.89 0.35
N GLY A 171 -6.98 -25.16 0.34
CA GLY A 171 -5.93 -25.37 -0.67
C GLY A 171 -6.42 -25.12 -2.10
N SER A 172 -6.89 -23.91 -2.38
CA SER A 172 -7.42 -23.54 -3.69
C SER A 172 -6.31 -23.05 -4.64
N PRO A 173 -6.49 -23.15 -5.96
CA PRO A 173 -5.53 -22.61 -6.92
C PRO A 173 -5.55 -21.07 -6.88
N ILE A 174 -4.39 -20.45 -7.13
CA ILE A 174 -4.27 -18.99 -7.21
C ILE A 174 -4.68 -18.50 -8.59
N HIS A 175 -5.76 -17.72 -8.67
CA HIS A 175 -6.18 -17.00 -9.87
C HIS A 175 -5.53 -15.64 -9.96
N VAL A 176 -5.09 -15.26 -11.17
CA VAL A 176 -4.61 -13.90 -11.47
C VAL A 176 -5.66 -13.19 -12.30
N MET A 177 -6.11 -12.03 -11.81
CA MET A 177 -7.06 -11.19 -12.54
C MET A 177 -6.39 -9.91 -12.99
N LYS A 178 -6.70 -9.50 -14.22
CA LYS A 178 -6.43 -8.14 -14.68
C LYS A 178 -7.72 -7.33 -14.58
N CYS A 179 -7.57 -6.12 -14.08
CA CYS A 179 -8.63 -5.15 -13.97
C CYS A 179 -8.34 -3.91 -14.81
N ASP A 180 -9.38 -3.20 -15.22
CA ASP A 180 -9.24 -1.88 -15.85
C ASP A 180 -8.88 -0.79 -14.82
N ASP A 181 -8.76 0.46 -15.27
CA ASP A 181 -8.41 1.60 -14.38
C ASP A 181 -9.50 1.93 -13.33
N ARG A 182 -10.68 1.33 -13.43
CA ARG A 182 -11.77 1.44 -12.43
C ARG A 182 -11.79 0.25 -11.47
N GLY A 183 -10.87 -0.70 -11.63
CA GLY A 183 -10.80 -1.91 -10.82
C GLY A 183 -11.78 -3.00 -11.26
N GLU A 184 -12.45 -2.87 -12.41
CA GLU A 184 -13.34 -3.92 -12.90
C GLU A 184 -12.53 -5.05 -13.54
N ILE A 185 -12.86 -6.30 -13.20
CA ILE A 185 -12.17 -7.49 -13.72
C ILE A 185 -12.45 -7.64 -15.22
N VAL A 186 -11.41 -7.48 -16.05
CA VAL A 186 -11.49 -7.64 -17.50
C VAL A 186 -11.00 -9.01 -17.98
N ARG A 187 -10.19 -9.68 -17.17
CA ARG A 187 -9.64 -11.00 -17.50
C ARG A 187 -9.30 -11.76 -16.23
N VAL A 188 -9.66 -13.05 -16.22
CA VAL A 188 -9.20 -14.02 -15.23
C VAL A 188 -8.29 -15.04 -15.92
N SER A 189 -7.14 -15.35 -15.34
CA SER A 189 -6.29 -16.46 -15.76
C SER A 189 -6.58 -17.68 -14.87
N THR A 190 -6.60 -18.86 -15.46
CA THR A 190 -6.79 -20.14 -14.74
C THR A 190 -5.71 -20.30 -13.68
N GLY A 191 -6.10 -20.83 -12.52
CA GLY A 191 -5.22 -20.79 -11.36
C GLY A 191 -3.99 -21.71 -11.47
N THR A 192 -2.98 -21.43 -10.65
CA THR A 192 -1.76 -22.25 -10.57
C THR A 192 -2.04 -23.58 -9.88
N GLU A 193 -1.21 -24.61 -10.12
CA GLU A 193 -1.25 -25.87 -9.36
C GLU A 193 -0.77 -25.71 -7.90
N ALA A 194 -0.36 -24.49 -7.50
CA ALA A 194 0.11 -24.22 -6.16
C ALA A 194 -1.08 -24.03 -5.21
N GLU A 195 -1.27 -24.99 -4.31
CA GLU A 195 -2.25 -24.91 -3.22
C GLU A 195 -1.67 -24.04 -2.09
N VAL A 196 -2.25 -22.86 -1.87
CA VAL A 196 -1.94 -21.98 -0.74
C VAL A 196 -3.23 -21.64 0.02
N ASP A 197 -3.08 -21.32 1.30
CA ASP A 197 -4.22 -20.94 2.15
C ASP A 197 -4.47 -19.43 2.12
N ILE A 198 -3.45 -18.64 1.77
CA ILE A 198 -3.54 -17.18 1.65
C ILE A 198 -2.63 -16.65 0.54
N VAL A 199 -3.11 -15.64 -0.20
CA VAL A 199 -2.30 -14.79 -1.07
C VAL A 199 -1.98 -13.51 -0.32
N THR A 200 -0.69 -13.18 -0.19
CA THR A 200 -0.23 -12.04 0.61
C THR A 200 0.23 -10.88 -0.23
N ASP A 201 0.77 -11.13 -1.42
CA ASP A 201 1.29 -10.07 -2.28
C ASP A 201 1.30 -10.45 -3.77
N ILE A 202 1.30 -9.43 -4.63
CA ILE A 202 1.48 -9.55 -6.07
C ILE A 202 2.32 -8.37 -6.56
N VAL A 203 3.31 -8.63 -7.39
CA VAL A 203 4.15 -7.59 -8.01
C VAL A 203 4.24 -7.77 -9.52
N GLN A 204 4.22 -6.65 -10.24
CA GLN A 204 4.44 -6.61 -11.69
C GLN A 204 5.94 -6.86 -11.98
N THR A 205 6.24 -7.84 -12.83
CA THR A 205 7.62 -8.12 -13.25
C THR A 205 8.02 -7.31 -14.49
N PRO A 206 9.32 -7.02 -14.70
CA PRO A 206 9.80 -6.22 -15.84
C PRO A 206 9.49 -6.80 -17.23
N ASP A 207 9.32 -8.12 -17.33
CA ASP A 207 8.96 -8.83 -18.57
C ASP A 207 7.46 -8.80 -18.89
N GLY A 208 6.65 -8.09 -18.08
CA GLY A 208 5.21 -7.97 -18.25
C GLY A 208 4.37 -9.03 -17.52
N GLY A 209 5.02 -9.97 -16.84
CA GLY A 209 4.36 -10.97 -15.97
C GLY A 209 4.03 -10.45 -14.56
N PHE A 210 3.69 -11.38 -13.67
CA PHE A 210 3.45 -11.11 -12.26
C PHE A 210 4.12 -12.17 -11.39
N ALA A 211 4.73 -11.75 -10.29
CA ALA A 211 5.16 -12.63 -9.21
C ALA A 211 4.15 -12.53 -8.07
N ILE A 212 3.82 -13.67 -7.46
CA ILE A 212 2.79 -13.78 -6.43
C ILE A 212 3.39 -14.46 -5.22
N LEU A 213 3.13 -13.90 -4.05
CA LEU A 213 3.48 -14.49 -2.77
C LEU A 213 2.22 -15.07 -2.12
N GLY A 214 2.30 -16.33 -1.71
CA GLY A 214 1.27 -17.00 -0.95
C GLY A 214 1.87 -17.82 0.18
N GLY A 215 1.05 -18.11 1.20
CA GLY A 215 1.44 -18.89 2.36
C GLY A 215 0.46 -20.04 2.59
N SER A 216 0.95 -21.12 3.19
CA SER A 216 0.10 -22.14 3.79
C SER A 216 0.16 -22.02 5.30
N THR A 217 -1.00 -22.05 5.93
CA THR A 217 -1.14 -22.17 7.38
C THR A 217 -1.17 -23.64 7.75
N LYS A 218 -0.10 -24.39 7.47
CA LYS A 218 0.08 -25.70 8.12
C LYS A 218 0.56 -25.45 9.55
N THR A 219 -0.32 -25.70 10.51
CA THR A 219 0.03 -25.96 11.92
C THR A 219 0.86 -27.22 12.04
#